data_AF-A0A384K1N7-F1
#
_entry.id   AF-A0A384K1N7-F1
#
_cell.length_a   1.000
_cell.length_b   1.000
_cell.length_c   1.000
_cell.angle_alpha   90.00
_cell.angle_beta   90.00
_cell.angle_gamma   90.00
#
_symmetry.space_group_name_H-M   'P 1'
#
loop_
_entity.id
_entity.type
_entity.pdbx_description
1 polymer ?
#
loop_
_entity_poly.entity_id
_entity_poly.type
_entity_poly.pdbx_seq_one_letter_code
_entity_poly.pdbx_strand_id
1 'polypeptide(L)'
;MMTGHHRHRHSSHRHDGHNGSRGAEEQHRDQGSRERLFKELKERRSRKERWSAAREVVEGNRGTPWWFEMNESEHRIKKWMAEELEDKEIRNANEWNKAQELKQIRQCVYDRDRKHHALAMAEKKWNVTKVERDRKKRDRDQKLQEAWEKESNRWVEELEVADSYDNRNTGPDEDGVTWSRQSLVTINNDIRKRHLSRCIPSLQKPNSRGAHCMDCEDENETGPFWNEVHRLGL
;
A
#
# COMPACT_ATOMS: atom_id res chain seq x y z
N MET A 1 -42.71 -62.67 -59.42
CA MET A 1 -44.04 -62.32 -58.86
C MET A 1 -43.90 -62.18 -57.35
N MET A 2 -44.30 -61.02 -56.82
CA MET A 2 -44.90 -60.72 -55.48
C MET A 2 -44.33 -61.44 -54.23
N THR A 3 -44.06 -60.83 -53.06
CA THR A 3 -44.53 -59.58 -52.43
C THR A 3 -43.89 -59.41 -51.04
N GLY A 4 -43.79 -58.16 -50.56
CA GLY A 4 -43.87 -57.74 -49.13
C GLY A 4 -42.64 -57.98 -48.24
N HIS A 5 -42.35 -57.25 -47.16
CA HIS A 5 -42.91 -56.07 -46.48
C HIS A 5 -41.93 -55.67 -45.34
N HIS A 6 -41.79 -54.37 -45.04
CA HIS A 6 -41.40 -53.75 -43.74
C HIS A 6 -39.98 -54.03 -43.15
N ARG A 7 -39.27 -53.16 -42.41
CA ARG A 7 -39.44 -51.82 -41.82
C ARG A 7 -38.08 -51.37 -41.21
N HIS A 8 -37.94 -50.06 -40.96
CA HIS A 8 -36.96 -49.34 -40.10
C HIS A 8 -35.53 -49.15 -40.65
N ARG A 9 -34.87 -47.98 -40.55
CA ARG A 9 -34.91 -46.96 -39.50
C ARG A 9 -34.44 -45.59 -40.02
N HIS A 10 -35.22 -44.54 -39.75
CA HIS A 10 -34.84 -43.13 -39.86
C HIS A 10 -33.81 -42.76 -38.78
N SER A 11 -32.87 -41.85 -39.09
CA SER A 11 -32.64 -40.65 -38.25
C SER A 11 -31.66 -39.70 -38.93
N SER A 12 -32.18 -38.70 -39.66
CA SER A 12 -31.43 -37.47 -39.94
C SER A 12 -31.51 -36.61 -38.69
N HIS A 13 -30.50 -36.73 -37.83
CA HIS A 13 -30.37 -35.87 -36.65
C HIS A 13 -29.99 -34.46 -37.13
N ARG A 14 -30.99 -33.59 -37.25
CA ARG A 14 -30.77 -32.15 -37.29
C ARG A 14 -30.36 -31.74 -35.88
N HIS A 15 -29.14 -31.21 -35.76
CA HIS A 15 -28.72 -30.50 -34.56
C HIS A 15 -29.40 -29.13 -34.57
N ASP A 16 -30.44 -28.99 -33.76
CA ASP A 16 -31.02 -27.68 -33.43
C ASP A 16 -30.01 -26.83 -32.66
N GLY A 17 -30.00 -25.54 -32.99
CA GLY A 17 -28.99 -24.58 -32.58
C GLY A 17 -28.99 -24.29 -31.08
N HIS A 18 -27.88 -24.61 -30.43
CA HIS A 18 -27.52 -24.12 -29.08
C HIS A 18 -26.52 -22.96 -29.08
N ASN A 19 -26.14 -22.42 -30.25
CA ASN A 19 -25.18 -21.31 -30.32
C ASN A 19 -25.81 -19.91 -30.08
N GLY A 20 -27.14 -19.78 -30.13
CA GLY A 20 -27.81 -18.50 -29.86
C GLY A 20 -27.77 -18.10 -28.38
N SER A 21 -27.95 -19.06 -27.47
CA SER A 21 -27.98 -18.81 -26.02
C SER A 21 -26.60 -18.56 -25.44
N ARG A 22 -25.55 -19.21 -25.97
CA ARG A 22 -24.19 -19.06 -25.45
C ARG A 22 -23.61 -17.68 -25.76
N GLY A 23 -23.82 -17.19 -27.00
CA GLY A 23 -23.44 -15.82 -27.38
C GLY A 23 -24.25 -14.74 -26.66
N ALA A 24 -25.54 -14.98 -26.41
CA ALA A 24 -26.38 -14.08 -25.63
C ALA A 24 -26.03 -14.08 -24.12
N GLU A 25 -25.74 -15.24 -23.53
CA GLU A 25 -25.27 -15.35 -22.14
C GLU A 25 -23.89 -14.71 -21.94
N GLU A 26 -22.99 -14.85 -22.91
CA GLU A 26 -21.66 -14.24 -22.91
C GLU A 26 -21.77 -12.71 -23.09
N GLN A 27 -22.63 -12.23 -24.00
CA GLN A 27 -22.96 -10.80 -24.13
C GLN A 27 -23.63 -10.21 -22.88
N HIS A 28 -24.55 -10.92 -22.24
CA HIS A 28 -25.17 -10.46 -20.99
C HIS A 28 -24.19 -10.44 -19.82
N ARG A 29 -23.27 -11.40 -19.73
CA ARG A 29 -22.19 -11.40 -18.73
C ARG A 29 -21.19 -10.27 -18.95
N ASP A 30 -20.85 -9.98 -20.20
CA ASP A 30 -19.99 -8.86 -20.57
C ASP A 30 -20.68 -7.51 -20.29
N GLN A 31 -22.00 -7.40 -20.56
CA GLN A 31 -22.77 -6.20 -20.28
C GLN A 31 -22.88 -5.91 -18.77
N GLY A 32 -23.22 -6.91 -17.95
CA GLY A 32 -23.27 -6.77 -16.50
C GLY A 32 -21.88 -6.57 -15.85
N SER A 33 -20.81 -7.00 -16.50
CA SER A 33 -19.43 -6.71 -16.05
C SER A 33 -19.00 -5.30 -16.44
N ARG A 34 -19.39 -4.84 -17.64
CA ARG A 34 -19.15 -3.47 -18.11
C ARG A 34 -19.87 -2.43 -17.25
N GLU A 35 -21.14 -2.65 -16.91
CA GLU A 35 -21.91 -1.75 -16.03
C GLU A 35 -21.26 -1.64 -14.64
N ARG A 36 -20.84 -2.77 -14.05
CA ARG A 36 -20.13 -2.77 -12.76
C ARG A 36 -18.80 -2.03 -12.82
N LEU A 37 -18.00 -2.23 -13.86
CA LEU A 37 -16.72 -1.55 -14.03
C LEU A 37 -16.90 -0.05 -14.28
N PHE A 38 -17.89 0.33 -15.09
CA PHE A 38 -18.19 1.73 -15.34
C PHE A 38 -18.62 2.45 -14.05
N LYS A 39 -19.46 1.81 -13.23
CA LYS A 39 -19.85 2.33 -11.92
C LYS A 39 -18.64 2.48 -11.00
N GLU A 40 -17.80 1.46 -10.88
CA GLU A 40 -16.58 1.51 -10.07
C GLU A 40 -15.62 2.62 -10.54
N LEU A 41 -15.41 2.78 -11.85
CA LEU A 41 -14.59 3.86 -12.42
C LEU A 41 -15.13 5.24 -12.06
N LYS A 42 -16.44 5.44 -12.21
CA LYS A 42 -17.10 6.69 -11.87
C LYS A 42 -16.95 7.01 -10.39
N GLU A 43 -17.12 6.01 -9.52
CA GLU A 43 -16.92 6.20 -8.09
C GLU A 43 -15.45 6.53 -7.75
N ARG A 44 -14.47 5.87 -8.39
CA ARG A 44 -13.04 6.19 -8.22
C ARG A 44 -12.73 7.63 -8.65
N ARG A 45 -13.22 8.07 -9.82
CA ARG A 45 -13.06 9.45 -10.31
C ARG A 45 -13.68 10.45 -9.34
N SER A 46 -14.92 10.21 -8.90
CA SER A 46 -15.60 11.04 -7.89
C SER A 46 -14.81 11.12 -6.58
N ARG A 47 -14.23 10.01 -6.11
CA ARG A 47 -13.35 10.02 -4.91
C ARG A 47 -12.10 10.84 -5.13
N LYS A 48 -11.43 10.71 -6.29
CA LYS A 48 -10.25 11.53 -6.64
C LYS A 48 -10.59 13.02 -6.68
N GLU A 49 -11.73 13.39 -7.26
CA GLU A 49 -12.20 14.79 -7.32
C GLU A 49 -12.47 15.35 -5.91
N ARG A 50 -13.21 14.63 -5.07
CA ARG A 50 -13.48 15.05 -3.68
C ARG A 50 -12.20 15.25 -2.89
N TRP A 51 -11.23 14.35 -3.08
CA TRP A 51 -9.95 14.43 -2.39
C TRP A 51 -9.05 15.55 -2.94
N SER A 52 -9.10 15.83 -4.25
CA SER A 52 -8.44 17.00 -4.82
C SER A 52 -8.98 18.31 -4.22
N ALA A 53 -10.32 18.44 -4.14
CA ALA A 53 -10.94 19.59 -3.50
C ALA A 53 -10.61 19.69 -2.00
N ALA A 54 -10.55 18.54 -1.30
CA ALA A 54 -10.15 18.49 0.10
C ALA A 54 -8.71 18.96 0.31
N ARG A 55 -7.80 18.59 -0.59
CA ARG A 55 -6.39 19.01 -0.55
C ARG A 55 -6.25 20.52 -0.64
N GLU A 56 -6.99 21.18 -1.52
CA GLU A 56 -6.97 22.65 -1.63
C GLU A 56 -7.38 23.33 -0.32
N VAL A 57 -8.41 22.80 0.35
CA VAL A 57 -8.87 23.31 1.66
C VAL A 57 -7.81 23.09 2.74
N VAL A 58 -7.22 21.90 2.80
CA VAL A 58 -6.17 21.57 3.78
C VAL A 58 -4.92 22.42 3.55
N GLU A 59 -4.52 22.65 2.29
CA GLU A 59 -3.45 23.58 1.94
C GLU A 59 -3.73 25.00 2.46
N GLY A 60 -4.96 25.50 2.24
CA GLY A 60 -5.38 26.80 2.75
C GLY A 60 -5.33 26.89 4.27
N ASN A 61 -5.78 25.85 4.98
CA ASN A 61 -5.80 25.80 6.44
C ASN A 61 -4.39 25.70 7.05
N ARG A 62 -3.51 24.90 6.44
CA ARG A 62 -2.14 24.67 6.94
C ARG A 62 -1.15 25.75 6.53
N GLY A 63 -1.43 26.46 5.42
CA GLY A 63 -0.51 27.43 4.83
C GLY A 63 0.72 26.78 4.17
N THR A 64 0.71 25.47 3.96
CA THR A 64 1.77 24.70 3.30
C THR A 64 1.21 23.90 2.13
N PRO A 65 1.89 23.91 0.96
CA PRO A 65 1.52 23.03 -0.15
C PRO A 65 1.55 21.55 0.23
N TRP A 66 0.74 20.75 -0.43
CA TRP A 66 0.60 19.30 -0.26
C TRP A 66 1.91 18.52 -0.26
N TRP A 67 2.81 18.90 -1.17
CA TRP A 67 4.10 18.24 -1.31
C TRP A 67 5.08 18.57 -0.17
N PHE A 68 4.81 19.56 0.69
CA PHE A 68 5.75 20.02 1.70
C PHE A 68 6.08 18.92 2.74
N GLU A 69 5.08 18.41 3.45
CA GLU A 69 5.27 17.35 4.45
C GLU A 69 5.65 16.00 3.79
N MET A 70 5.19 15.77 2.56
CA MET A 70 5.56 14.58 1.79
C MET A 70 7.04 14.57 1.39
N ASN A 71 7.55 15.72 0.94
CA ASN A 71 8.97 15.83 0.59
C ASN A 71 9.85 15.76 1.83
N GLU A 72 9.42 16.34 2.95
CA GLU A 72 10.16 16.21 4.23
C GLU A 72 10.27 14.74 4.65
N SER A 73 9.14 14.03 4.71
CA SER A 73 9.13 12.60 5.06
C SER A 73 9.91 11.72 4.07
N GLU A 74 9.81 11.99 2.76
CA GLU A 74 10.58 11.26 1.74
C GLU A 74 12.09 11.52 1.84
N HIS A 75 12.48 12.75 2.14
CA HIS A 75 13.89 13.06 2.36
C HIS A 75 14.41 12.33 3.61
N ARG A 76 13.62 12.35 4.69
CA ARG A 76 13.98 11.72 5.97
C ARG A 76 14.11 10.21 5.85
N ILE A 77 13.20 9.54 5.14
CA ILE A 77 13.26 8.08 4.96
C ILE A 77 14.48 7.66 4.12
N LYS A 78 14.79 8.39 3.02
CA LYS A 78 15.97 8.11 2.20
C LYS A 78 17.25 8.29 3.01
N LYS A 79 17.33 9.38 3.77
CA LYS A 79 18.44 9.65 4.68
C LYS A 79 18.56 8.58 5.75
N TRP A 80 17.45 8.19 6.38
CA TRP A 80 17.42 7.13 7.39
C TRP A 80 17.92 5.81 6.84
N MET A 81 17.47 5.42 5.64
CA MET A 81 17.90 4.18 4.96
C MET A 81 19.40 4.18 4.68
N ALA A 82 19.94 5.29 4.16
CA ALA A 82 21.36 5.42 3.90
C ALA A 82 22.19 5.29 5.20
N GLU A 83 21.77 5.99 6.25
CA GLU A 83 22.47 5.96 7.54
C GLU A 83 22.29 4.63 8.30
N GLU A 84 21.21 3.87 8.09
CA GLU A 84 21.04 2.52 8.66
C GLU A 84 21.93 1.50 7.93
N LEU A 85 22.12 1.65 6.61
CA LEU A 85 23.06 0.83 5.83
C LEU A 85 24.50 1.06 6.30
N GLU A 86 24.92 2.33 6.41
CA GLU A 86 26.25 2.69 6.90
C GLU A 86 26.47 2.21 8.35
N ASP A 87 25.48 2.39 9.24
CA ASP A 87 25.59 1.92 10.62
C ASP A 87 25.71 0.39 10.70
N LYS A 88 25.02 -0.35 9.82
CA LYS A 88 25.13 -1.81 9.75
C LYS A 88 26.54 -2.26 9.39
N GLU A 89 27.18 -1.61 8.42
CA GLU A 89 28.57 -1.90 8.06
C GLU A 89 29.53 -1.60 9.21
N ILE A 90 29.38 -0.45 9.85
CA ILE A 90 30.17 -0.04 11.01
C ILE A 90 29.98 -1.03 12.17
N ARG A 91 28.76 -1.51 12.40
CA ARG A 91 28.44 -2.47 13.46
C ARG A 91 29.14 -3.81 13.21
N ASN A 92 29.07 -4.33 11.99
CA ASN A 92 29.74 -5.56 11.61
C ASN A 92 31.27 -5.44 11.80
N ALA A 93 31.87 -4.33 11.37
CA ALA A 93 33.29 -4.07 11.56
C ALA A 93 33.67 -3.99 13.05
N ASN A 94 32.85 -3.32 13.87
CA ASN A 94 33.08 -3.23 15.30
C ASN A 94 32.95 -4.58 16.03
N GLU A 95 31.98 -5.42 15.64
CA GLU A 95 31.83 -6.77 16.17
C GLU A 95 33.03 -7.66 15.82
N TRP A 96 33.50 -7.57 14.58
CA TRP A 96 34.71 -8.25 14.15
C TRP A 96 35.94 -7.81 14.94
N ASN A 97 36.15 -6.49 15.07
CA ASN A 97 37.28 -5.93 15.82
C ASN A 97 37.23 -6.32 17.30
N LYS A 98 36.04 -6.30 17.91
CA LYS A 98 35.82 -6.79 19.28
C LYS A 98 36.23 -8.25 19.42
N ALA A 99 35.82 -9.12 18.48
CA ALA A 99 36.18 -10.53 18.51
C ALA A 99 37.69 -10.75 18.40
N GLN A 100 38.38 -10.00 17.54
CA GLN A 100 39.85 -10.06 17.40
C GLN A 100 40.58 -9.59 18.66
N GLU A 101 40.18 -8.46 19.23
CA GLU A 101 40.78 -7.91 20.47
C GLU A 101 40.59 -8.89 21.65
N LEU A 102 39.39 -9.44 21.81
CA LEU A 102 39.11 -10.44 22.85
C LEU A 102 39.91 -11.73 22.64
N LYS A 103 40.11 -12.16 21.39
CA LYS A 103 40.95 -13.33 21.06
C LYS A 103 42.41 -13.07 21.43
N GLN A 104 42.95 -11.90 21.10
CA GLN A 104 44.32 -11.51 21.45
C GLN A 104 44.52 -11.46 22.96
N ILE A 105 43.62 -10.83 23.72
CA ILE A 105 43.68 -10.80 25.18
C ILE A 105 43.66 -12.23 25.74
N ARG A 106 42.82 -13.10 25.17
CA ARG A 106 42.73 -14.51 25.61
C ARG A 106 44.00 -15.30 25.36
N GLN A 107 44.71 -15.04 24.26
CA GLN A 107 45.88 -15.79 23.82
C GLN A 107 47.19 -15.26 24.42
N CYS A 108 47.32 -13.95 24.62
CA CYS A 108 48.59 -13.30 24.93
C CYS A 108 48.73 -12.86 26.40
N VAL A 109 47.63 -12.76 27.16
CA VAL A 109 47.66 -12.39 28.59
C VAL A 109 47.56 -13.65 29.44
N TYR A 110 48.69 -14.05 30.03
CA TYR A 110 48.82 -15.25 30.85
C TYR A 110 48.45 -15.03 32.32
N ASP A 111 48.75 -13.83 32.85
CA ASP A 111 48.37 -13.47 34.22
C ASP A 111 46.85 -13.29 34.34
N ARG A 112 46.26 -14.00 35.31
CA ARG A 112 44.80 -14.11 35.44
C ARG A 112 44.15 -12.76 35.75
N ASP A 113 44.73 -11.98 36.64
CA ASP A 113 44.16 -10.71 37.08
C ASP A 113 44.30 -9.63 36.01
N ARG A 114 45.46 -9.54 35.36
CA ARG A 114 45.68 -8.68 34.20
C ARG A 114 44.76 -9.06 33.04
N LYS A 115 44.50 -10.35 32.83
CA LYS A 115 43.56 -10.83 31.81
C LYS A 115 42.14 -10.39 32.09
N HIS A 116 41.66 -10.57 33.32
CA HIS A 116 40.32 -10.10 33.72
C HIS A 116 40.19 -8.59 33.57
N HIS A 117 41.20 -7.83 34.01
CA HIS A 117 41.22 -6.38 33.85
C HIS A 117 41.19 -5.94 32.38
N ALA A 118 42.02 -6.56 31.52
CA ALA A 118 42.07 -6.25 30.10
C ALA A 118 40.73 -6.54 29.39
N LEU A 119 40.08 -7.66 29.72
CA LEU A 119 38.74 -7.99 29.22
C LEU A 119 37.70 -6.94 29.63
N ALA A 120 37.71 -6.52 30.91
CA ALA A 120 36.79 -5.50 31.41
C ALA A 120 37.00 -4.13 30.74
N MET A 121 38.26 -3.75 30.49
CA MET A 121 38.59 -2.51 29.79
C MET A 121 38.15 -2.54 28.33
N ALA A 122 38.37 -3.66 27.63
CA ALA A 122 37.87 -3.85 26.27
C ALA A 122 36.33 -3.75 26.25
N GLU A 123 35.64 -4.45 27.15
CA GLU A 123 34.18 -4.43 27.24
C GLU A 123 33.62 -3.03 27.52
N LYS A 124 34.26 -2.28 28.44
CA LYS A 124 33.89 -0.88 28.72
C LYS A 124 34.01 0.00 27.48
N LYS A 125 35.11 -0.12 26.72
CA LYS A 125 35.33 0.61 25.46
C LYS A 125 34.20 0.34 24.46
N TRP A 126 33.82 -0.93 24.27
CA TRP A 126 32.74 -1.30 23.35
C TRP A 126 31.36 -0.81 23.81
N ASN A 127 31.10 -0.82 25.12
CA ASN A 127 29.84 -0.33 25.67
C ASN A 127 29.68 1.18 25.45
N VAL A 128 30.73 1.98 25.61
CA VAL A 128 30.69 3.42 25.33
C VAL A 128 30.33 3.70 23.86
N THR A 129 30.98 3.00 22.93
CA THR A 129 30.68 3.14 21.49
C THR A 129 29.25 2.71 21.16
N LYS A 130 28.76 1.63 21.77
CA LYS A 130 27.37 1.16 21.59
C LYS A 130 26.36 2.20 22.08
N VAL A 131 26.55 2.77 23.27
CA VAL A 131 25.64 3.77 23.85
C VAL A 131 25.52 5.00 22.95
N GLU A 132 26.65 5.51 22.44
CA GLU A 132 26.62 6.66 21.55
C GLU A 132 25.93 6.35 20.22
N ARG A 133 26.13 5.16 19.67
CA ARG A 133 25.42 4.69 18.47
C ARG A 133 23.91 4.59 18.70
N ASP A 134 23.51 3.94 19.79
CA ASP A 134 22.11 3.77 20.16
C ASP A 134 21.42 5.13 20.40
N ARG A 135 22.16 6.13 20.90
CA ARG A 135 21.68 7.52 21.01
C ARG A 135 21.43 8.15 19.64
N LYS A 136 22.39 8.07 18.71
CA LYS A 136 22.25 8.60 17.35
C LYS A 136 21.11 7.95 16.58
N LYS A 137 20.97 6.62 16.71
CA LYS A 137 19.86 5.88 16.11
C LYS A 137 18.51 6.38 16.64
N ARG A 138 18.36 6.52 17.96
CA ARG A 138 17.11 7.04 18.55
C ARG A 138 16.73 8.44 18.05
N ASP A 139 17.69 9.36 17.99
CA ASP A 139 17.44 10.72 17.46
C ASP A 139 16.98 10.70 16.00
N ARG A 140 17.57 9.81 15.19
CA ARG A 140 17.19 9.63 13.79
C ARG A 140 15.81 8.99 13.64
N ASP A 141 15.52 7.94 14.41
CA ASP A 141 14.23 7.26 14.43
C ASP A 141 13.12 8.23 14.85
N GLN A 142 13.38 9.09 15.86
CA GLN A 142 12.44 10.12 16.29
C GLN A 142 12.15 11.14 15.19
N LYS A 143 13.18 11.68 14.52
CA LYS A 143 12.99 12.65 13.43
C LYS A 143 12.21 12.06 12.25
N LEU A 144 12.41 10.78 11.96
CA LEU A 144 11.64 10.08 10.93
C LEU A 144 10.18 9.91 11.36
N GLN A 145 9.95 9.52 12.62
CA GLN A 145 8.62 9.39 13.19
C GLN A 145 7.85 10.71 13.14
N GLU A 146 8.46 11.82 13.57
CA GLU A 146 7.83 13.16 13.55
C GLU A 146 7.43 13.59 12.12
N ALA A 147 8.30 13.36 11.12
CA ALA A 147 8.00 13.68 9.74
C ALA A 147 6.85 12.83 9.17
N TRP A 148 6.80 11.55 9.53
CA TRP A 148 5.69 10.67 9.14
C TRP A 148 4.39 10.96 9.86
N GLU A 149 4.41 11.33 11.13
CA GLU A 149 3.21 11.76 11.85
C GLU A 149 2.63 13.02 11.20
N LYS A 150 3.46 13.99 10.79
CA LYS A 150 2.98 15.17 10.05
C LYS A 150 2.31 14.81 8.72
N GLU A 151 2.95 13.95 7.93
CA GLU A 151 2.41 13.46 6.66
C GLU A 151 1.10 12.69 6.88
N SER A 152 1.09 11.73 7.81
CA SER A 152 -0.08 10.93 8.15
C SER A 152 -1.24 11.79 8.65
N ASN A 153 -0.98 12.78 9.50
CA ASN A 153 -2.01 13.70 9.99
C ASN A 153 -2.58 14.53 8.85
N ARG A 154 -1.75 14.95 7.88
CA ARG A 154 -2.24 15.63 6.67
C ARG A 154 -3.18 14.74 5.87
N TRP A 155 -2.77 13.51 5.61
CA TRP A 155 -3.60 12.53 4.90
C TRP A 155 -4.94 12.26 5.59
N VAL A 156 -4.92 12.11 6.91
CA VAL A 156 -6.14 11.93 7.71
C VAL A 156 -7.07 13.13 7.56
N GLU A 157 -6.54 14.34 7.65
CA GLU A 157 -7.31 15.59 7.49
C GLU A 157 -7.90 15.70 6.07
N GLU A 158 -7.12 15.41 5.03
CA GLU A 158 -7.59 15.40 3.65
C GLU A 158 -8.73 14.38 3.43
N LEU A 159 -8.63 13.19 4.03
CA LEU A 159 -9.69 12.18 3.96
C LEU A 159 -10.96 12.63 4.70
N GLU A 160 -10.82 13.23 5.89
CA GLU A 160 -11.97 13.72 6.66
C GLU A 160 -12.70 14.86 5.94
N VAL A 161 -11.96 15.76 5.29
CA VAL A 161 -12.56 16.81 4.44
C VAL A 161 -13.20 16.21 3.20
N ALA A 162 -12.55 15.25 2.52
CA ALA A 162 -13.11 14.59 1.34
C ALA A 162 -14.41 13.83 1.63
N ASP A 163 -14.51 13.23 2.82
CA ASP A 163 -15.72 12.55 3.30
C ASP A 163 -16.87 13.53 3.53
N SER A 164 -16.57 14.77 3.95
CA SER A 164 -17.58 15.82 4.14
C SER A 164 -18.24 16.29 2.83
N TYR A 165 -17.56 16.06 1.69
CA TYR A 165 -18.09 16.32 0.36
C TYR A 165 -18.91 15.16 -0.22
N ASP A 166 -19.06 14.05 0.50
CA ASP A 166 -19.94 12.96 0.07
C ASP A 166 -21.43 13.30 0.34
N ASN A 167 -22.12 13.77 -0.69
CA ASN A 167 -23.51 14.22 -0.61
C ASN A 167 -24.53 13.12 -0.98
N ARG A 168 -24.12 11.87 -1.14
CA ARG A 168 -25.01 10.75 -1.56
C ARG A 168 -26.13 10.42 -0.55
N ASN A 169 -26.08 11.01 0.65
CA ASN A 169 -27.15 10.92 1.65
C ASN A 169 -28.21 12.02 1.54
N THR A 170 -27.99 13.03 0.68
CA THR A 170 -28.89 14.19 0.52
C THR A 170 -29.94 13.98 -0.56
N GLY A 171 -29.79 12.95 -1.39
CA GLY A 171 -30.75 12.58 -2.43
C GLY A 171 -30.40 11.24 -3.07
N PRO A 172 -31.28 10.72 -3.95
CA PRO A 172 -30.99 9.53 -4.74
C PRO A 172 -29.78 9.77 -5.64
N ASP A 173 -28.93 8.75 -5.77
CA ASP A 173 -27.91 8.71 -6.80
C ASP A 173 -28.52 8.45 -8.20
N GLU A 174 -27.68 8.35 -9.22
CA GLU A 174 -28.12 8.14 -10.61
C GLU A 174 -28.88 6.83 -10.82
N ASP A 175 -28.68 5.85 -9.95
CA ASP A 175 -29.38 4.56 -9.97
C ASP A 175 -30.67 4.60 -9.11
N GLY A 176 -31.03 5.78 -8.58
CA GLY A 176 -32.15 5.96 -7.67
C GLY A 176 -31.89 5.46 -6.25
N VAL A 177 -30.65 5.07 -5.93
CA VAL A 177 -30.28 4.55 -4.60
C VAL A 177 -30.04 5.73 -3.66
N THR A 178 -30.74 5.76 -2.54
CA THR A 178 -30.48 6.72 -1.46
C THR A 178 -29.59 6.07 -0.42
N TRP A 179 -28.46 6.69 -0.11
CA TRP A 179 -27.51 6.16 0.85
C TRP A 179 -27.82 6.65 2.26
N SER A 180 -27.84 5.75 3.24
CA SER A 180 -27.93 6.19 4.63
C SER A 180 -26.63 6.87 5.06
N ARG A 181 -26.72 7.84 5.96
CA ARG A 181 -25.53 8.47 6.55
C ARG A 181 -24.58 7.44 7.17
N GLN A 182 -25.12 6.42 7.85
CA GLN A 182 -24.32 5.37 8.46
C GLN A 182 -23.61 4.51 7.42
N SER A 183 -24.25 4.22 6.29
CA SER A 183 -23.65 3.46 5.19
C SER A 183 -22.44 4.21 4.60
N LEU A 184 -22.57 5.52 4.38
CA LEU A 184 -21.45 6.35 3.90
C LEU A 184 -20.30 6.40 4.89
N VAL A 185 -20.59 6.55 6.19
CA VAL A 185 -19.56 6.49 7.24
C VAL A 185 -18.80 5.16 7.20
N THR A 186 -19.50 4.04 7.04
CA THR A 186 -18.84 2.72 6.92
C THR A 186 -17.95 2.63 5.68
N ILE A 187 -18.45 3.05 4.52
CA ILE A 187 -17.70 3.05 3.25
C ILE A 187 -16.43 3.90 3.38
N ASN A 188 -16.58 5.12 3.89
CA ASN A 188 -15.47 6.06 4.07
C ASN A 188 -14.43 5.54 5.07
N ASN A 189 -14.88 4.89 6.16
CA ASN A 189 -13.97 4.23 7.10
C ASN A 189 -13.16 3.10 6.44
N ASP A 190 -13.77 2.31 5.57
CA ASP A 190 -13.06 1.24 4.87
C ASP A 190 -12.09 1.79 3.83
N ILE A 191 -12.45 2.86 3.13
CA ILE A 191 -11.55 3.61 2.25
C ILE A 191 -10.35 4.14 3.06
N ARG A 192 -10.60 4.82 4.18
CA ARG A 192 -9.55 5.33 5.08
C ARG A 192 -8.58 4.23 5.50
N LYS A 193 -9.08 3.05 5.89
CA LYS A 193 -8.22 1.90 6.22
C LYS A 193 -7.37 1.42 5.04
N ARG A 194 -7.91 1.44 3.81
CA ARG A 194 -7.13 1.09 2.59
C ARG A 194 -6.01 2.08 2.35
N HIS A 195 -6.26 3.39 2.48
CA HIS A 195 -5.21 4.40 2.37
C HIS A 195 -4.15 4.25 3.48
N LEU A 196 -4.57 4.06 4.73
CA LEU A 196 -3.66 3.86 5.86
C LEU A 196 -2.76 2.63 5.73
N SER A 197 -3.25 1.57 5.09
CA SER A 197 -2.51 0.31 4.94
C SER A 197 -1.62 0.25 3.71
N ARG A 198 -1.88 1.07 2.68
CA ARG A 198 -1.13 1.05 1.41
C ARG A 198 -0.44 2.37 1.11
N CYS A 199 -1.22 3.44 1.00
CA CYS A 199 -0.75 4.74 0.50
C CYS A 199 0.06 5.51 1.53
N ILE A 200 -0.34 5.43 2.80
CA ILE A 200 0.29 6.19 3.87
C ILE A 200 1.58 5.49 4.30
N PRO A 201 2.70 6.21 4.39
CA PRO A 201 3.99 5.65 4.80
C PRO A 201 3.96 5.03 6.20
N SER A 202 4.72 3.95 6.40
CA SER A 202 4.76 3.19 7.66
C SER A 202 6.18 2.94 8.15
N LEU A 203 6.41 3.16 9.46
CA LEU A 203 7.63 2.78 10.20
C LEU A 203 8.01 1.31 10.04
N GLN A 204 7.02 0.44 9.97
CA GLN A 204 7.26 -0.99 9.90
C GLN A 204 7.62 -1.44 8.47
N LYS A 205 7.27 -0.63 7.47
CA LYS A 205 7.48 -0.92 6.05
C LYS A 205 7.91 0.34 5.29
N PRO A 206 9.08 0.92 5.60
CA PRO A 206 9.58 2.11 4.89
C PRO A 206 9.64 1.90 3.36
N ASN A 207 9.94 0.67 2.93
CA ASN A 207 10.04 0.30 1.53
C ASN A 207 8.68 0.15 0.82
N SER A 208 7.54 0.20 1.54
CA SER A 208 6.22 0.17 0.90
C SER A 208 5.72 1.55 0.46
N ARG A 209 6.54 2.61 0.64
CA ARG A 209 6.25 3.94 0.11
C ARG A 209 6.13 3.87 -1.42
N GLY A 210 5.02 4.37 -1.96
CA GLY A 210 4.67 4.25 -3.39
C GLY A 210 3.71 3.11 -3.72
N ALA A 211 3.29 2.31 -2.74
CA ALA A 211 2.17 1.37 -2.93
C ALA A 211 0.85 2.13 -2.95
N HIS A 212 0.23 2.24 -4.12
CA HIS A 212 -1.08 2.87 -4.25
C HIS A 212 -2.19 1.88 -3.88
N CYS A 213 -3.23 2.37 -3.20
CA CYS A 213 -4.50 1.68 -3.15
C CYS A 213 -5.23 1.90 -4.48
N MET A 214 -6.26 1.09 -4.73
CA MET A 214 -7.09 1.18 -5.93
C MET A 214 -7.65 2.59 -6.24
N ASP A 215 -7.80 3.44 -5.21
CA ASP A 215 -8.30 4.81 -5.33
C ASP A 215 -7.19 5.83 -5.66
N CYS A 216 -5.93 5.46 -5.40
CA CYS A 216 -4.74 6.25 -5.77
C CYS A 216 -4.10 5.80 -7.08
N GLU A 217 -4.44 4.62 -7.60
CA GLU A 217 -3.94 4.13 -8.89
C GLU A 217 -4.40 5.04 -10.03
N ASP A 218 -3.50 5.35 -10.96
CA ASP A 218 -3.81 6.16 -12.15
C ASP A 218 -4.43 5.34 -13.28
N GLU A 219 -5.14 6.03 -14.19
CA GLU A 219 -5.86 5.36 -15.29
C GLU A 219 -4.92 4.74 -16.34
N ASN A 220 -3.62 5.03 -16.25
CA ASN A 220 -2.58 4.43 -17.08
C ASN A 220 -1.87 3.24 -16.40
N GLU A 221 -2.31 2.83 -15.21
CA GLU A 221 -1.73 1.69 -14.51
C GLU A 221 -2.08 0.35 -15.16
N THR A 222 -1.32 -0.68 -14.82
CA THR A 222 -1.52 -2.04 -15.34
C THR A 222 -1.94 -2.97 -14.22
N GLY A 223 -2.86 -3.88 -14.49
CA GLY A 223 -3.39 -4.81 -13.49
C GLY A 223 -4.76 -5.37 -13.87
N PRO A 224 -5.28 -6.39 -13.16
CA PRO A 224 -6.52 -7.06 -13.56
C PRO A 224 -7.71 -6.11 -13.78
N PHE A 225 -7.82 -5.05 -12.98
CA PHE A 225 -8.85 -4.02 -13.15
C PHE A 225 -8.62 -3.16 -14.39
N TRP A 226 -7.45 -2.49 -14.48
CA TRP A 226 -7.15 -1.59 -15.60
C TRP A 226 -7.05 -2.32 -16.94
N ASN A 227 -6.51 -3.54 -16.97
CA ASN A 227 -6.50 -4.39 -18.16
C ASN A 227 -7.91 -4.63 -18.69
N GLU A 228 -8.87 -4.84 -17.80
CA GLU A 228 -10.26 -5.07 -18.15
C GLU A 228 -10.97 -3.78 -18.59
N VAL A 229 -10.70 -2.66 -17.91
CA VAL A 229 -11.14 -1.31 -18.32
C VAL A 229 -10.67 -0.99 -19.73
N HIS A 230 -9.38 -1.18 -20.02
CA HIS A 230 -8.81 -0.95 -21.34
C HIS A 230 -9.32 -1.93 -22.39
N ARG A 231 -9.49 -3.23 -22.04
CA ARG A 231 -10.09 -4.24 -22.93
C ARG A 231 -11.49 -3.81 -23.39
N LEU A 232 -12.27 -3.21 -22.49
CA LEU A 232 -13.64 -2.77 -22.74
C LEU A 232 -13.74 -1.34 -23.30
N GLY A 233 -12.65 -0.59 -23.38
CA GLY A 233 -12.60 0.78 -23.89
C GLY A 233 -13.38 1.78 -23.03
N LEU A 234 -13.32 1.63 -21.70
CA LEU A 234 -13.96 2.52 -20.70
C LEU A 234 -13.03 3.64 -20.23
#